data_AF-A0A538ER29-F1
#
_entry.id   AF-A0A538ER29-F1
#
_cell.length_a   1.000
_cell.length_b   1.000
_cell.length_c   1.000
_cell.angle_alpha   90.00
_cell.angle_beta   90.00
_cell.angle_gamma   90.00
#
_symmetry.space_group_name_H-M   'P 1'
#
loop_
_entity.id
_entity.type
_entity.pdbx_description
1 polymer ?
#
loop_
_entity_poly.entity_id
_entity_poly.type
_entity_poly.pdbx_seq_one_letter_code
_entity_poly.pdbx_strand_id
1 'polypeptide(L)'
;MTGGGPARFSERTAWARNLAAPVRDFLSTETGGAIVLLAATVAALAWANSPWPHSYESAWTTKLSISLGGSGIALDLRHWVNEGLMTFFFLVVGLEAKRELDLGQLRERRRIALPVVAALGGMAVPVAIYLAFNAGGPGAHGWGAAMSTDTAFALGVLALVAPGGTRLRVRLLTIAVFDDLVALVVIATVYTSRVSVVPLLVAIGLFGVLLALRYVPSGWRMQAAAALGVAFWVALYKSGIDPVVGGLAVGLVTSAYSPPRADLERVVALTRSFREQPTPELARTTQQGVASAISPNERLQYRLHPWTSYVIVPLFALANAGIHVDGGVLASAFQSPITLGILVGYVVGKPLGITGAVALATNLRLGLRRELSWVVGLGGAVVAGVGFTVSLLVASLAFHGRHLEEAKIGVLSAALVASLGAWGTFRLMRRLPKSMWARQIARTAEEIVDLAEDVDPERDHIRGAQDAPVTLVEYGDYECPYCGQAEEVVRELLLSFGDDLRYVWRHLPLNDVHPNTQLAAEAAEAAGAQGAFWEMHDKLLDHQDELAARDLGRYAEELGLDTNRFWDELRRHEYAPRVADDVGSADASGVAGTPTFFINGKRHYGAYDAATLTSEVRGARARAAALRRQAAAVAR
;
A
#
# COMPACT_ATOMS: atom_id res chain seq x y z
N MET A 1 -41.31 -51.34 -23.09
CA MET A 1 -40.77 -50.17 -23.81
C MET A 1 -39.54 -49.70 -23.07
N THR A 2 -38.42 -49.77 -23.78
CA THR A 2 -37.03 -49.59 -23.34
C THR A 2 -36.63 -48.12 -23.29
N GLY A 3 -35.84 -47.70 -22.30
CA GLY A 3 -35.09 -46.44 -22.40
C GLY A 3 -34.66 -45.83 -21.07
N GLY A 4 -33.53 -46.26 -20.54
CA GLY A 4 -32.85 -45.62 -19.39
C GLY A 4 -31.33 -45.80 -19.51
N GLY A 5 -30.74 -45.11 -20.48
CA GLY A 5 -29.28 -45.03 -20.68
C GLY A 5 -28.59 -44.06 -19.71
N PRO A 6 -27.25 -43.99 -19.75
CA PRO A 6 -26.39 -44.04 -18.57
C PRO A 6 -26.18 -42.69 -17.88
N ALA A 7 -26.00 -42.73 -16.56
CA ALA A 7 -25.46 -41.62 -15.77
C ALA A 7 -24.10 -41.20 -16.37
N ARG A 8 -24.06 -40.00 -16.96
CA ARG A 8 -22.82 -39.39 -17.43
C ARG A 8 -21.96 -39.04 -16.22
N PHE A 9 -20.78 -39.65 -16.17
CA PHE A 9 -19.67 -39.28 -15.31
C PHE A 9 -19.52 -37.75 -15.24
N SER A 10 -19.66 -37.17 -14.04
CA SER A 10 -19.27 -35.77 -13.83
C SER A 10 -17.74 -35.70 -13.74
N GLU A 11 -17.07 -35.62 -14.89
CA GLU A 11 -15.63 -35.36 -14.96
C GLU A 11 -15.26 -33.91 -14.62
N ARG A 12 -15.75 -33.37 -13.50
CA ARG A 12 -15.21 -32.12 -12.92
C ARG A 12 -15.27 -32.21 -11.40
N THR A 13 -14.19 -32.70 -10.80
CA THR A 13 -13.98 -32.66 -9.36
C THR A 13 -13.97 -31.21 -8.86
N ALA A 14 -14.86 -30.89 -7.92
CA ALA A 14 -14.88 -29.62 -7.17
C ALA A 14 -13.61 -29.39 -6.32
N TRP A 15 -12.72 -30.37 -6.26
CA TRP A 15 -11.55 -30.43 -5.39
C TRP A 15 -10.40 -29.48 -5.83
N ALA A 16 -10.27 -29.18 -7.12
CA ALA A 16 -9.19 -28.31 -7.62
C ALA A 16 -9.45 -26.81 -7.41
N ARG A 17 -10.70 -26.37 -7.21
CA ARG A 17 -11.03 -24.94 -7.02
C ARG A 17 -10.75 -24.45 -5.59
N ASN A 18 -10.76 -25.33 -4.59
CA ASN A 18 -10.66 -24.93 -3.18
C ASN A 18 -9.25 -25.03 -2.56
N LEU A 19 -8.27 -25.65 -3.25
CA LEU A 19 -6.87 -25.60 -2.81
C LEU A 19 -6.12 -24.40 -3.41
N ALA A 20 -6.53 -23.97 -4.61
CA ALA A 20 -5.89 -22.84 -5.29
C ALA A 20 -6.19 -21.49 -4.62
N ALA A 21 -7.41 -21.28 -4.09
CA ALA A 21 -7.77 -20.01 -3.45
C ALA A 21 -7.01 -19.77 -2.12
N PRO A 22 -6.95 -20.71 -1.15
CA PRO A 22 -6.19 -20.50 0.08
C PRO A 22 -4.68 -20.38 -0.15
N VAL A 23 -4.13 -21.15 -1.09
CA VAL A 23 -2.72 -21.04 -1.47
C VAL A 23 -2.46 -19.70 -2.16
N ARG A 24 -3.34 -19.25 -3.05
CA ARG A 24 -3.20 -17.93 -3.70
C ARG A 24 -3.35 -16.78 -2.72
N ASP A 25 -4.27 -16.88 -1.76
CA ASP A 25 -4.47 -15.89 -0.71
C ASP A 25 -3.24 -15.85 0.20
N PHE A 26 -2.74 -17.01 0.65
CA PHE A 26 -1.46 -17.12 1.34
C PHE A 26 -0.28 -16.56 0.53
N LEU A 27 -0.23 -16.86 -0.78
CA LEU A 27 0.75 -16.35 -1.75
C LEU A 27 0.51 -14.89 -2.20
N SER A 28 -0.47 -14.19 -1.63
CA SER A 28 -0.66 -12.75 -1.86
C SER A 28 -0.50 -11.93 -0.59
N THR A 29 -0.28 -12.58 0.55
CA THR A 29 -0.02 -11.91 1.84
C THR A 29 1.47 -11.61 2.02
N GLU A 30 1.81 -10.42 2.53
CA GLU A 30 3.20 -10.04 2.83
C GLU A 30 3.92 -11.06 3.73
N THR A 31 3.20 -11.66 4.69
CA THR A 31 3.71 -12.73 5.56
C THR A 31 4.16 -13.96 4.78
N GLY A 32 3.41 -14.35 3.74
CA GLY A 32 3.75 -15.49 2.90
C GLY A 32 5.08 -15.26 2.15
N GLY A 33 5.27 -14.06 1.61
CA GLY A 33 6.52 -13.68 0.94
C GLY A 33 7.73 -13.75 1.88
N ALA A 34 7.59 -13.23 3.11
CA ALA A 34 8.66 -13.28 4.11
C ALA A 34 9.04 -14.70 4.54
N ILE A 35 8.08 -15.63 4.62
CA ILE A 35 8.36 -17.04 4.92
C ILE A 35 9.15 -17.69 3.79
N VAL A 36 8.76 -17.46 2.53
CA VAL A 36 9.48 -18.00 1.36
C VAL A 36 10.88 -17.41 1.28
N LEU A 37 11.04 -16.12 1.57
CA LEU A 37 12.34 -15.46 1.67
C LEU A 37 13.25 -16.10 2.74
N LEU A 38 12.71 -16.34 3.93
CA LEU A 38 13.43 -17.02 5.00
C LEU A 38 13.84 -18.43 4.60
N ALA A 39 12.92 -19.19 3.99
CA ALA A 39 13.20 -20.54 3.51
C ALA A 39 14.31 -20.55 2.46
N ALA A 40 14.30 -19.61 1.51
CA ALA A 40 15.35 -19.46 0.51
C ALA A 40 16.69 -19.08 1.14
N THR A 41 16.70 -18.22 2.16
CA THR A 41 17.90 -17.85 2.92
C THR A 41 18.50 -19.06 3.65
N VAL A 42 17.66 -19.83 4.35
CA VAL A 42 18.09 -21.08 5.02
C VAL A 42 18.60 -22.10 4.01
N ALA A 43 17.93 -22.24 2.86
CA ALA A 43 18.38 -23.11 1.78
C ALA A 43 19.74 -22.67 1.21
N ALA A 44 19.98 -21.36 1.06
CA ALA A 44 21.26 -20.82 0.62
C ALA A 44 22.39 -21.20 1.57
N LEU A 45 22.16 -21.01 2.87
CA LEU A 45 23.11 -21.37 3.93
C LEU A 45 23.35 -22.88 3.97
N ALA A 46 22.29 -23.68 3.91
CA ALA A 46 22.41 -25.14 3.91
C ALA A 46 23.15 -25.66 2.68
N TRP A 47 22.92 -25.08 1.50
CA TRP A 47 23.60 -25.48 0.26
C TRP A 47 25.07 -25.06 0.26
N ALA A 48 25.37 -23.82 0.66
CA ALA A 48 26.75 -23.33 0.77
C ALA A 48 27.59 -24.11 1.79
N ASN A 49 26.98 -24.66 2.84
CA ASN A 49 27.64 -25.45 3.88
C ASN A 49 27.43 -26.97 3.74
N SER A 50 26.87 -27.41 2.62
CA SER A 50 26.69 -28.84 2.32
C SER A 50 28.04 -29.50 1.97
N PRO A 51 28.11 -30.84 1.86
CA PRO A 51 29.30 -31.54 1.35
C PRO A 51 29.70 -31.16 -0.09
N TRP A 52 28.87 -30.39 -0.80
CA TRP A 52 29.10 -29.96 -2.18
C TRP A 52 29.13 -28.43 -2.32
N PRO A 53 29.99 -27.70 -1.57
CA PRO A 53 30.02 -26.24 -1.62
C PRO A 53 30.39 -25.72 -3.02
N HIS A 54 31.24 -26.46 -3.74
CA HIS A 54 31.60 -26.16 -5.12
C HIS A 54 30.40 -26.16 -6.08
N SER A 55 29.35 -26.93 -5.78
CA SER A 55 28.14 -26.94 -6.60
C SER A 55 27.37 -25.63 -6.49
N TYR A 56 27.33 -25.03 -5.29
CA TYR A 56 26.71 -23.72 -5.05
C TYR A 56 27.44 -22.62 -5.84
N GLU A 57 28.75 -22.50 -5.66
CA GLU A 57 29.51 -21.46 -6.37
C GLU A 57 29.56 -21.70 -7.87
N SER A 58 29.68 -22.95 -8.34
CA SER A 58 29.64 -23.27 -9.78
C SER A 58 28.31 -22.87 -10.42
N ALA A 59 27.19 -23.14 -9.75
CA ALA A 59 25.88 -22.72 -10.23
C ALA A 59 25.80 -21.19 -10.39
N TRP A 60 26.16 -20.43 -9.36
CA TRP A 60 26.02 -18.97 -9.39
C TRP A 60 27.05 -18.24 -10.25
N THR A 61 28.23 -18.83 -10.47
CA THR A 61 29.26 -18.31 -11.38
C THR A 61 29.09 -18.79 -12.83
N THR A 62 28.09 -19.62 -13.12
CA THR A 62 27.78 -20.06 -14.48
C THR A 62 27.45 -18.84 -15.35
N LYS A 63 28.18 -18.68 -16.46
CA LYS A 63 28.01 -17.55 -17.38
C LYS A 63 26.85 -17.80 -18.34
N LEU A 64 25.88 -16.88 -18.35
CA LEU A 64 24.83 -16.80 -19.33
C LEU A 64 25.07 -15.57 -20.22
N SER A 65 25.35 -15.81 -21.50
CA SER A 65 25.61 -14.76 -22.48
C SER A 65 24.54 -14.70 -23.56
N ILE A 66 24.06 -13.49 -23.86
CA ILE A 66 23.17 -13.20 -24.98
C ILE A 66 23.93 -12.31 -25.95
N SER A 67 24.17 -12.79 -27.17
CA SER A 67 24.90 -12.06 -28.21
C SER A 67 24.07 -11.95 -29.49
N LEU A 68 24.15 -10.78 -30.13
CA LEU A 68 23.49 -10.50 -31.40
C LEU A 68 24.41 -9.63 -32.27
N GLY A 69 24.80 -10.14 -33.44
CA GLY A 69 25.57 -9.39 -34.44
C GLY A 69 26.93 -8.84 -33.95
N GLY A 70 27.62 -9.56 -33.06
CA GLY A 70 28.94 -9.16 -32.54
C GLY A 70 28.91 -8.29 -31.28
N SER A 71 27.74 -7.86 -30.81
CA SER A 71 27.56 -7.20 -29.51
C SER A 71 26.72 -8.08 -28.60
N GLY A 72 27.04 -8.12 -27.31
CA GLY A 72 26.32 -8.98 -26.36
C GLY A 72 26.57 -8.61 -24.92
N ILE A 73 25.80 -9.26 -24.04
CA ILE A 73 25.94 -9.17 -22.59
C ILE A 73 26.28 -10.57 -22.09
N ALA A 74 27.35 -10.67 -21.31
CA ALA A 74 27.77 -11.90 -20.67
C ALA A 74 27.86 -11.65 -19.17
N LEU A 75 26.92 -12.21 -18.42
CA LEU A 75 26.82 -12.09 -16.96
C LEU A 75 26.76 -13.49 -16.36
N ASP A 76 27.25 -13.64 -15.13
CA ASP A 76 26.97 -14.86 -14.38
C ASP A 76 25.52 -14.87 -13.87
N LEU A 77 25.03 -16.04 -13.44
CA LEU A 77 23.66 -16.16 -12.94
C LEU A 77 23.40 -15.25 -11.73
N ARG A 78 24.39 -15.02 -10.87
CA ARG A 78 24.25 -14.12 -9.71
C ARG A 78 23.99 -12.67 -10.15
N HIS A 79 24.72 -12.16 -11.14
CA HIS A 79 24.52 -10.81 -11.69
C HIS A 79 23.21 -10.70 -12.47
N TRP A 80 22.79 -11.74 -13.20
CA TRP A 80 21.45 -11.76 -13.83
C TRP A 80 20.32 -11.61 -12.80
N VAL A 81 20.46 -12.21 -11.62
CA VAL A 81 19.52 -12.02 -10.51
C VAL A 81 19.64 -10.62 -9.92
N ASN A 82 20.86 -10.17 -9.62
CA ASN A 82 21.13 -8.91 -8.91
C ASN A 82 20.81 -7.66 -9.72
N GLU A 83 21.07 -7.66 -11.04
CA GLU A 83 20.81 -6.50 -11.90
C GLU A 83 19.55 -6.68 -12.74
N GLY A 84 19.26 -7.90 -13.19
CA GLY A 84 18.09 -8.21 -14.02
C GLY A 84 16.82 -8.30 -13.19
N LEU A 85 16.73 -9.30 -12.31
CA LEU A 85 15.48 -9.55 -11.56
C LEU A 85 15.20 -8.45 -10.53
N MET A 86 16.22 -7.94 -9.82
CA MET A 86 16.01 -6.85 -8.87
C MET A 86 15.52 -5.55 -9.52
N THR A 87 15.71 -5.35 -10.84
CA THR A 87 15.07 -4.22 -11.54
C THR A 87 13.56 -4.25 -11.38
N PHE A 88 12.93 -5.42 -11.41
CA PHE A 88 11.48 -5.54 -11.20
C PHE A 88 11.08 -5.30 -9.74
N PHE A 89 11.92 -5.68 -8.78
CA PHE A 89 11.69 -5.35 -7.37
C PHE A 89 11.68 -3.83 -7.16
N PHE A 90 12.70 -3.12 -7.66
CA PHE A 90 12.75 -1.66 -7.56
C PHE A 90 11.72 -0.95 -8.43
N LEU A 91 11.25 -1.57 -9.52
CA LEU A 91 10.06 -1.11 -10.24
C LEU A 91 8.82 -1.13 -9.35
N VAL A 92 8.56 -2.24 -8.62
CA VAL A 92 7.44 -2.32 -7.68
C VAL A 92 7.58 -1.30 -6.55
N VAL A 93 8.79 -1.12 -6.01
CA VAL A 93 9.07 -0.07 -5.00
C VAL A 93 8.76 1.32 -5.57
N GLY A 94 9.16 1.60 -6.81
CA GLY A 94 8.87 2.88 -7.47
C GLY A 94 7.38 3.10 -7.73
N LEU A 95 6.64 2.05 -8.09
CA LEU A 95 5.19 2.09 -8.22
C LEU A 95 4.52 2.40 -6.89
N GLU A 96 4.95 1.75 -5.81
CA GLU A 96 4.43 2.00 -4.46
C GLU A 96 4.74 3.41 -3.97
N ALA A 97 5.98 3.89 -4.20
CA ALA A 97 6.38 5.25 -3.91
C ALA A 97 5.49 6.27 -4.63
N LYS A 98 5.22 6.03 -5.93
CA LYS A 98 4.33 6.89 -6.72
C LYS A 98 2.89 6.83 -6.24
N ARG A 99 2.39 5.64 -5.86
CA ARG A 99 1.05 5.45 -5.29
C ARG A 99 0.88 6.24 -3.99
N GLU A 100 1.87 6.19 -3.10
CA GLU A 100 1.84 6.95 -1.84
C GLU A 100 1.91 8.47 -2.05
N LEU A 101 2.59 8.93 -3.09
CA LEU A 101 2.64 10.35 -3.48
C LEU A 101 1.32 10.84 -4.11
N ASP A 102 0.66 10.01 -4.92
CA ASP A 102 -0.55 10.39 -5.65
C ASP A 102 -1.83 10.22 -4.81
N LEU A 103 -1.97 9.08 -4.12
CA LEU A 103 -3.19 8.67 -3.41
C LEU A 103 -2.99 8.47 -1.90
N GLY A 104 -1.74 8.35 -1.44
CA GLY A 104 -1.42 7.99 -0.06
C GLY A 104 -1.09 9.17 0.84
N GLN A 105 -0.36 8.85 1.92
CA GLN A 105 -0.10 9.80 3.01
C GLN A 105 0.90 10.90 2.61
N LEU A 106 1.61 10.70 1.50
CA LEU A 106 2.63 11.61 1.02
C LEU A 106 2.08 12.69 0.08
N ARG A 107 0.76 12.72 -0.17
CA ARG A 107 0.10 13.81 -0.92
C ARG A 107 0.26 15.17 -0.21
N GLU A 108 0.19 15.18 1.12
CA GLU A 108 0.28 16.40 1.92
C GLU A 108 1.72 16.77 2.31
N ARG A 109 2.26 17.85 1.73
CA ARG A 109 3.63 18.34 1.98
C ARG A 109 4.00 18.50 3.46
N ARG A 110 3.05 18.91 4.31
CA ARG A 110 3.28 19.12 5.76
C ARG A 110 3.51 17.81 6.51
N ARG A 111 2.98 16.69 6.02
CA ARG A 111 3.06 15.38 6.67
C ARG A 111 4.19 14.50 6.14
N ILE A 112 4.71 14.79 4.94
CA ILE A 112 5.92 14.15 4.37
C ILE A 112 7.14 14.35 5.28
N ALA A 113 7.22 15.48 5.99
CA ALA A 113 8.40 15.86 6.76
C ALA A 113 8.80 14.82 7.81
N LEU A 114 7.83 14.22 8.54
CA LEU A 114 8.15 13.31 9.64
C LEU A 114 8.66 11.94 9.14
N PRO A 115 8.02 11.26 8.16
CA PRO A 115 8.58 10.05 7.54
C PRO A 115 9.95 10.28 6.89
N VAL A 116 10.15 11.41 6.21
CA VAL A 116 11.45 11.72 5.59
C VAL A 116 12.53 11.93 6.64
N VAL A 117 12.25 12.69 7.71
CA VAL A 117 13.22 12.90 8.80
C VAL A 117 13.51 11.58 9.53
N ALA A 118 12.50 10.74 9.73
CA ALA A 118 12.66 9.41 10.32
C ALA A 118 13.54 8.51 9.44
N ALA A 119 13.29 8.46 8.13
CA ALA A 119 14.09 7.73 7.14
C ALA A 119 15.55 8.22 7.13
N LEU A 120 15.76 9.52 6.92
CA LEU A 120 17.10 10.13 6.90
C LEU A 120 17.86 9.90 8.20
N GLY A 121 17.21 10.05 9.36
CA GLY A 121 17.83 9.73 10.66
C GLY A 121 18.15 8.25 10.79
N GLY A 122 17.23 7.39 10.33
CA GLY A 122 17.37 5.95 10.25
C GLY A 122 18.43 5.46 9.28
N MET A 123 18.95 6.31 8.39
CA MET A 123 20.07 6.01 7.49
C MET A 123 21.37 6.62 8.00
N ALA A 124 21.35 7.90 8.40
CA ALA A 124 22.54 8.66 8.77
C ALA A 124 23.22 8.11 10.03
N VAL A 125 22.45 7.74 11.06
CA VAL A 125 23.01 7.24 12.33
C VAL A 125 23.68 5.86 12.16
N PRO A 126 23.06 4.85 11.53
CA PRO A 126 23.75 3.59 11.20
C PRO A 126 25.03 3.79 10.39
N VAL A 127 24.98 4.66 9.38
CA VAL A 127 26.14 4.95 8.52
C VAL A 127 27.26 5.60 9.34
N ALA A 128 26.95 6.56 10.20
CA ALA A 128 27.93 7.18 11.09
C ALA A 128 28.57 6.17 12.05
N ILE A 129 27.76 5.26 12.62
CA ILE A 129 28.26 4.18 13.47
C ILE A 129 29.17 3.25 12.67
N TYR A 130 28.75 2.81 11.48
CA TYR A 130 29.55 1.97 10.60
C TYR A 130 30.91 2.61 10.26
N LEU A 131 30.89 3.88 9.87
CA LEU A 131 32.10 4.65 9.54
C LEU A 131 33.01 4.83 10.75
N ALA A 132 32.46 4.97 11.96
CA ALA A 132 33.26 5.04 13.18
C ALA A 132 34.02 3.73 13.46
N PHE A 133 33.37 2.58 13.25
CA PHE A 133 34.04 1.28 13.35
C PHE A 133 35.11 1.07 12.25
N ASN A 134 34.85 1.56 11.04
CA ASN A 134 35.71 1.37 9.88
C ASN A 134 36.64 2.56 9.59
N ALA A 135 36.80 3.47 10.56
CA ALA A 135 37.58 4.68 10.38
C ALA A 135 39.05 4.36 10.07
N GLY A 136 39.55 4.86 8.94
CA GLY A 136 40.93 4.60 8.48
C GLY A 136 41.20 3.18 7.98
N GLY A 137 40.18 2.31 7.94
CA GLY A 137 40.27 0.94 7.43
C GLY A 137 39.83 0.77 5.97
N PRO A 138 40.15 -0.36 5.33
CA PRO A 138 39.74 -0.65 3.95
C PRO A 138 38.21 -0.80 3.79
N GLY A 139 37.48 -1.03 4.88
CA GLY A 139 36.03 -1.17 4.89
C GLY A 139 35.25 0.13 4.67
N ALA A 140 35.87 1.30 4.81
CA ALA A 140 35.17 2.59 4.85
C ALA A 140 34.27 2.88 3.63
N HIS A 141 34.62 2.36 2.44
CA HIS A 141 33.84 2.59 1.21
C HIS A 141 32.48 1.87 1.20
N GLY A 142 32.30 0.80 1.98
CA GLY A 142 31.05 0.02 1.97
C GLY A 142 30.00 0.47 2.99
N TRP A 143 30.01 1.73 3.38
CA TRP A 143 29.07 2.28 4.36
C TRP A 143 27.60 2.15 3.96
N GLY A 144 27.29 2.11 2.66
CA GLY A 144 25.94 1.91 2.16
C GLY A 144 25.32 0.57 2.55
N ALA A 145 26.14 -0.45 2.88
CA ALA A 145 25.65 -1.74 3.35
C ALA A 145 24.90 -1.65 4.70
N ALA A 146 25.13 -0.58 5.47
CA ALA A 146 24.57 -0.38 6.81
C ALA A 146 23.36 0.58 6.87
N MET A 147 22.78 1.02 5.73
CA MET A 147 21.72 2.06 5.75
C MET A 147 20.28 1.57 5.53
N SER A 148 20.07 0.52 4.73
CA SER A 148 18.75 0.18 4.15
C SER A 148 17.92 -0.79 5.00
N THR A 149 16.61 -0.62 5.01
CA THR A 149 15.68 -1.59 5.63
C THR A 149 15.10 -2.52 4.58
N ASP A 150 15.02 -3.83 4.86
CA ASP A 150 14.32 -4.75 3.96
C ASP A 150 12.82 -4.79 4.29
N THR A 151 12.03 -4.05 3.50
CA THR A 151 10.57 -3.92 3.68
C THR A 151 9.86 -5.26 3.79
N ALA A 152 10.20 -6.23 2.93
CA ALA A 152 9.53 -7.53 2.90
C ALA A 152 9.76 -8.31 4.20
N PHE A 153 11.00 -8.39 4.67
CA PHE A 153 11.33 -9.12 5.89
C PHE A 153 10.88 -8.35 7.15
N ALA A 154 10.98 -7.02 7.16
CA ALA A 154 10.48 -6.16 8.24
C ALA A 154 8.95 -6.31 8.44
N LEU A 155 8.16 -6.25 7.36
CA LEU A 155 6.71 -6.44 7.42
C LEU A 155 6.33 -7.88 7.80
N GLY A 156 7.09 -8.88 7.32
CA GLY A 156 6.94 -10.27 7.74
C GLY A 156 7.15 -10.49 9.24
N VAL A 157 8.23 -9.94 9.80
CA VAL A 157 8.48 -9.96 11.25
C VAL A 157 7.35 -9.25 11.98
N LEU A 158 6.93 -8.08 11.50
CA LEU A 158 5.85 -7.32 12.12
C LEU A 158 4.51 -8.07 12.13
N ALA A 159 4.19 -8.80 11.06
CA ALA A 159 3.00 -9.63 10.98
C ALA A 159 2.98 -10.71 12.07
N LEU A 160 4.14 -11.26 12.42
CA LEU A 160 4.29 -12.25 13.49
C LEU A 160 4.27 -11.63 14.89
N VAL A 161 4.96 -10.52 15.12
CA VAL A 161 5.11 -9.93 16.47
C VAL A 161 3.97 -8.99 16.86
N ALA A 162 3.31 -8.35 15.88
CA ALA A 162 2.16 -7.47 16.07
C ALA A 162 1.06 -7.70 15.01
N PRO A 163 0.28 -8.79 15.13
CA PRO A 163 -0.76 -9.15 14.14
C PRO A 163 -1.84 -8.09 13.92
N GLY A 164 -2.18 -7.29 14.94
CA GLY A 164 -3.15 -6.20 14.87
C GLY A 164 -2.55 -4.80 14.61
N GLY A 165 -1.27 -4.73 14.24
CA GLY A 165 -0.52 -3.48 14.10
C GLY A 165 -0.68 -2.77 12.75
N THR A 166 -1.90 -2.69 12.18
CA THR A 166 -2.12 -2.18 10.81
C THR A 166 -1.55 -0.78 10.60
N ARG A 167 -1.72 0.13 11.57
CA ARG A 167 -1.14 1.49 11.49
C ARG A 167 0.38 1.49 11.45
N LEU A 168 1.00 0.58 12.21
CA LEU A 168 2.45 0.47 12.25
C LEU A 168 3.00 -0.09 10.93
N ARG A 169 2.29 -1.04 10.30
CA ARG A 169 2.63 -1.57 8.97
C ARG A 169 2.63 -0.47 7.92
N VAL A 170 1.53 0.29 7.82
CA VAL A 170 1.42 1.39 6.85
C VAL A 170 2.53 2.41 7.06
N ARG A 171 2.84 2.79 8.30
CA ARG A 171 3.91 3.77 8.58
C ARG A 171 5.31 3.26 8.31
N LEU A 172 5.58 1.99 8.60
CA LEU A 172 6.86 1.39 8.25
C LEU A 172 7.03 1.28 6.74
N LEU A 173 5.95 0.96 6.02
CA LEU A 173 5.95 0.96 4.56
C LEU A 173 6.29 2.36 4.02
N THR A 174 5.70 3.43 4.55
CA THR A 174 6.03 4.80 4.14
C THR A 174 7.49 5.18 4.41
N ILE A 175 8.04 4.82 5.58
CA ILE A 175 9.45 5.07 5.91
C ILE A 175 10.37 4.26 4.98
N ALA A 176 10.04 2.99 4.77
CA ALA A 176 10.86 2.08 3.98
C ALA A 176 10.89 2.46 2.49
N VAL A 177 9.77 2.98 1.95
CA VAL A 177 9.72 3.58 0.60
C VAL A 177 10.76 4.69 0.44
N PHE A 178 10.91 5.59 1.42
CA PHE A 178 11.94 6.63 1.38
C PHE A 178 13.34 6.06 1.54
N ASP A 179 13.54 5.11 2.46
CA ASP A 179 14.82 4.44 2.64
C ASP A 179 15.28 3.77 1.34
N ASP A 180 14.41 3.05 0.64
CA ASP A 180 14.71 2.36 -0.63
C ASP A 180 15.00 3.35 -1.76
N LEU A 181 14.23 4.45 -1.85
CA LEU A 181 14.46 5.52 -2.82
C LEU A 181 15.85 6.15 -2.64
N VAL A 182 16.19 6.53 -1.41
CA VAL A 182 17.49 7.15 -1.10
C VAL A 182 18.62 6.13 -1.26
N ALA A 183 18.43 4.88 -0.84
CA ALA A 183 19.42 3.83 -1.02
C ALA A 183 19.75 3.63 -2.51
N LEU A 184 18.75 3.68 -3.40
CA LEU A 184 19.00 3.55 -4.83
C LEU A 184 19.72 4.77 -5.43
N VAL A 185 19.40 5.98 -4.98
CA VAL A 185 20.16 7.18 -5.37
C VAL A 185 21.62 7.05 -4.95
N VAL A 186 21.89 6.52 -3.75
CA VAL A 186 23.24 6.24 -3.27
C VAL A 186 23.94 5.19 -4.14
N ILE A 187 23.27 4.07 -4.48
CA ILE A 187 23.82 3.05 -5.40
C ILE A 187 24.23 3.70 -6.74
N ALA A 188 23.33 4.49 -7.33
CA ALA A 188 23.52 5.14 -8.63
C ALA A 188 24.65 6.19 -8.66
N THR A 189 24.99 6.78 -7.50
CA THR A 189 25.92 7.93 -7.43
C THR A 189 27.25 7.59 -6.77
N VAL A 190 27.25 6.71 -5.76
CA VAL A 190 28.42 6.41 -4.93
C VAL A 190 29.14 5.15 -5.41
N TYR A 191 28.37 4.12 -5.82
CA TYR A 191 28.93 2.81 -6.22
C TYR A 191 29.11 2.66 -7.73
N THR A 192 28.71 3.67 -8.51
CA THR A 192 28.97 3.75 -9.94
C THR A 192 30.37 4.32 -10.21
N SER A 193 31.26 3.50 -10.80
CA SER A 193 32.69 3.87 -10.95
C SER A 193 33.07 4.54 -12.27
N ARG A 194 32.41 4.20 -13.38
CA ARG A 194 32.61 4.84 -14.70
C ARG A 194 31.30 4.92 -15.45
N VAL A 195 30.99 6.11 -15.97
CA VAL A 195 29.79 6.34 -16.76
C VAL A 195 30.17 6.55 -18.23
N SER A 196 29.66 5.70 -19.10
CA SER A 196 29.76 5.87 -20.55
C SER A 196 28.63 6.79 -21.04
N VAL A 197 29.00 7.96 -21.58
CA VAL A 197 28.06 9.02 -21.95
C VAL A 197 27.12 8.59 -23.07
N VAL A 198 27.63 7.88 -24.09
CA VAL A 198 26.81 7.52 -25.26
C VAL A 198 25.68 6.56 -24.90
N PRO A 199 25.93 5.40 -24.24
CA PRO A 199 24.85 4.55 -23.76
C PRO A 199 23.91 5.25 -22.76
N LEU A 200 24.42 6.17 -21.93
CA LEU A 200 23.57 6.94 -21.02
C LEU A 200 22.58 7.84 -21.77
N LEU A 201 23.04 8.57 -22.80
CA LEU A 201 22.16 9.39 -23.63
C LEU A 201 21.12 8.54 -24.36
N VAL A 202 21.50 7.35 -24.83
CA VAL A 202 20.56 6.37 -25.40
C VAL A 202 19.52 5.94 -24.35
N ALA A 203 19.95 5.65 -23.12
CA ALA A 203 19.05 5.28 -22.03
C ALA A 203 18.05 6.41 -21.72
N ILE A 204 18.50 7.66 -21.64
CA ILE A 204 17.63 8.84 -21.44
C ILE A 204 16.64 9.00 -22.60
N GLY A 205 17.11 8.84 -23.85
CA GLY A 205 16.24 8.87 -25.03
C GLY A 205 15.16 7.79 -25.00
N LEU A 206 15.54 6.54 -24.71
CA LEU A 206 14.61 5.42 -24.57
C LEU A 206 13.61 5.63 -23.43
N PHE A 207 14.04 6.19 -22.31
CA PHE A 207 13.17 6.58 -21.22
C PHE A 207 12.15 7.64 -21.65
N GLY A 208 12.58 8.65 -22.43
CA GLY A 208 11.67 9.64 -23.04
C GLY A 208 10.64 9.00 -23.97
N VAL A 209 11.04 8.03 -24.79
CA VAL A 209 10.11 7.28 -25.67
C VAL A 209 9.14 6.43 -24.87
N LEU A 210 9.59 5.79 -23.79
CA LEU A 210 8.73 5.06 -22.85
C LEU A 210 7.64 5.97 -22.26
N LEU A 211 8.00 7.20 -21.88
CA LEU A 211 7.04 8.20 -21.39
C LEU A 211 6.07 8.64 -22.48
N ALA A 212 6.55 8.87 -23.70
CA ALA A 212 5.72 9.27 -24.84
C ALA A 212 4.71 8.19 -25.25
N LEU A 213 4.97 6.93 -24.91
CA LEU A 213 4.07 5.81 -25.20
C LEU A 213 2.70 5.94 -24.51
N ARG A 214 2.58 6.80 -23.48
CA ARG A 214 1.29 7.13 -22.86
C ARG A 214 0.30 7.79 -23.82
N TYR A 215 0.79 8.44 -24.87
CA TYR A 215 -0.02 9.11 -25.90
C TYR A 215 -0.38 8.22 -27.09
N VAL A 216 0.15 6.99 -27.15
CA VAL A 216 -0.06 6.05 -28.26
C VAL A 216 -1.30 5.16 -27.98
N PRO A 217 -2.12 4.82 -29.00
CA PRO A 217 -3.28 3.93 -28.84
C PRO A 217 -2.95 2.59 -28.18
N SER A 218 -3.92 2.05 -27.42
CA SER A 218 -3.68 1.01 -26.39
C SER A 218 -3.24 -0.38 -26.91
N GLY A 219 -3.46 -0.69 -28.19
CA GLY A 219 -3.33 -2.06 -28.73
C GLY A 219 -1.95 -2.70 -28.57
N TRP A 220 -0.87 -1.99 -28.95
CA TRP A 220 0.51 -2.51 -28.88
C TRP A 220 1.34 -1.92 -27.74
N ARG A 221 0.71 -1.08 -26.91
CA ARG A 221 1.41 -0.27 -25.90
C ARG A 221 2.19 -1.10 -24.89
N MET A 222 1.62 -2.19 -24.37
CA MET A 222 2.33 -3.01 -23.38
C MET A 222 3.53 -3.76 -23.98
N GLN A 223 3.40 -4.25 -25.22
CA GLN A 223 4.48 -4.97 -25.88
C GLN A 223 5.63 -4.03 -26.27
N ALA A 224 5.29 -2.84 -26.79
CA ALA A 224 6.26 -1.79 -27.07
C ALA A 224 6.95 -1.30 -25.78
N ALA A 225 6.21 -1.11 -24.68
CA ALA A 225 6.78 -0.75 -23.39
C ALA A 225 7.75 -1.83 -22.87
N ALA A 226 7.40 -3.10 -23.01
CA ALA A 226 8.28 -4.20 -22.60
C ALA A 226 9.58 -4.23 -23.43
N ALA A 227 9.49 -4.11 -24.77
CA ALA A 227 10.65 -4.09 -25.64
C ALA A 227 11.56 -2.88 -25.38
N LEU A 228 10.97 -1.69 -25.23
CA LEU A 228 11.69 -0.46 -24.88
C LEU A 228 12.29 -0.54 -23.48
N GLY A 229 11.61 -1.18 -22.52
CA GLY A 229 12.13 -1.42 -21.17
C GLY A 229 13.37 -2.30 -21.18
N VAL A 230 13.40 -3.37 -21.99
CA VAL A 230 14.60 -4.20 -22.18
C VAL A 230 15.72 -3.42 -22.84
N ALA A 231 15.42 -2.64 -23.89
CA ALA A 231 16.43 -1.80 -24.54
C ALA A 231 17.01 -0.74 -23.58
N PHE A 232 16.15 -0.12 -22.75
CA PHE A 232 16.52 0.83 -21.72
C PHE A 232 17.42 0.18 -20.65
N TRP A 233 17.06 -1.01 -20.18
CA TRP A 233 17.87 -1.80 -19.25
C TRP A 233 19.27 -2.09 -19.81
N VAL A 234 19.36 -2.54 -21.07
CA VAL A 234 20.63 -2.80 -21.76
C VAL A 234 21.46 -1.51 -21.90
N ALA A 235 20.82 -0.39 -22.19
CA ALA A 235 21.50 0.90 -22.33
C ALA A 235 22.07 1.38 -20.98
N LEU A 236 21.31 1.22 -19.88
CA LEU A 236 21.80 1.50 -18.52
C LEU A 236 22.98 0.62 -18.16
N TYR A 237 22.88 -0.70 -18.35
CA TYR A 237 23.97 -1.63 -18.10
C TYR A 237 25.25 -1.23 -18.85
N LYS A 238 25.15 -0.94 -20.15
CA LYS A 238 26.29 -0.48 -20.96
C LYS A 238 26.79 0.92 -20.57
N SER A 239 25.96 1.73 -19.93
CA SER A 239 26.35 3.04 -19.41
C SER A 239 27.17 2.96 -18.13
N GLY A 240 27.14 1.81 -17.43
CA GLY A 240 27.77 1.64 -16.12
C GLY A 240 26.89 2.04 -14.94
N ILE A 241 25.69 2.58 -15.18
CA ILE A 241 24.66 2.78 -14.14
C ILE A 241 23.92 1.46 -13.93
N ASP A 242 23.78 1.06 -12.66
CA ASP A 242 23.02 -0.13 -12.28
C ASP A 242 21.61 -0.11 -12.90
N PRO A 243 21.22 -1.13 -13.68
CA PRO A 243 19.91 -1.16 -14.35
C PRO A 243 18.71 -1.10 -13.39
N VAL A 244 18.94 -1.48 -12.13
CA VAL A 244 17.98 -1.40 -11.03
C VAL A 244 17.41 0.01 -10.85
N VAL A 245 18.22 1.05 -11.08
CA VAL A 245 17.81 2.46 -11.06
C VAL A 245 16.73 2.74 -12.09
N GLY A 246 16.82 2.09 -13.25
CA GLY A 246 15.84 2.20 -14.32
C GLY A 246 14.45 1.67 -13.93
N GLY A 247 14.41 0.57 -13.18
CA GLY A 247 13.16 0.00 -12.66
C GLY A 247 12.41 1.02 -11.80
N LEU A 248 13.10 1.59 -10.81
CA LEU A 248 12.53 2.62 -9.95
C LEU A 248 12.07 3.85 -10.75
N ALA A 249 12.89 4.34 -11.68
CA ALA A 249 12.56 5.51 -12.49
C ALA A 249 11.26 5.30 -13.28
N VAL A 250 11.06 4.12 -13.88
CA VAL A 250 9.82 3.74 -14.56
C VAL A 250 8.65 3.65 -13.58
N GLY A 251 8.87 3.14 -12.37
CA GLY A 251 7.84 3.10 -11.31
C GLY A 251 7.37 4.49 -10.89
N LEU A 252 8.31 5.40 -10.62
CA LEU A 252 8.05 6.76 -10.13
C LEU A 252 7.27 7.64 -11.12
N VAL A 253 7.40 7.37 -12.42
CA VAL A 253 6.68 8.11 -13.48
C VAL A 253 5.34 7.47 -13.85
N THR A 254 5.05 6.27 -13.33
CA THR A 254 3.78 5.58 -13.59
C THR A 254 2.74 6.00 -12.55
N SER A 255 1.92 7.00 -12.90
CA SER A 255 0.94 7.59 -11.97
C SER A 255 -0.15 6.62 -11.50
N ALA A 256 -0.54 6.78 -10.24
CA ALA A 256 -1.71 6.14 -9.65
C ALA A 256 -2.87 7.15 -9.57
N TYR A 257 -4.08 6.70 -9.83
CA TYR A 257 -5.30 7.51 -9.72
C TYR A 257 -6.49 6.60 -9.48
N SER A 258 -7.51 7.11 -8.78
CA SER A 258 -8.78 6.40 -8.65
C SER A 258 -9.51 6.35 -9.99
N PRO A 259 -10.17 5.22 -10.34
CA PRO A 259 -10.93 5.10 -11.58
C PRO A 259 -11.92 6.25 -11.79
N PRO A 260 -11.82 7.01 -12.90
CA PRO A 260 -12.77 8.08 -13.21
C PRO A 260 -14.18 7.54 -13.45
N ARG A 261 -15.22 8.32 -13.12
CA ARG A 261 -16.64 7.94 -13.33
C ARG A 261 -16.92 7.47 -14.76
N ALA A 262 -16.46 8.23 -15.76
CA ALA A 262 -16.63 7.89 -17.18
C ALA A 262 -16.04 6.52 -17.59
N ASP A 263 -14.96 6.07 -16.95
CA ASP A 263 -14.40 4.74 -17.21
C ASP A 263 -15.23 3.65 -16.52
N LEU A 264 -15.79 3.93 -15.34
CA LEU A 264 -16.70 3.03 -14.64
C LEU A 264 -18.03 2.88 -15.41
N GLU A 265 -18.61 3.98 -15.90
CA GLU A 265 -19.79 3.99 -16.78
C GLU A 265 -19.56 3.12 -18.02
N ARG A 266 -18.39 3.26 -18.67
CA ARG A 266 -18.02 2.41 -19.82
C ARG A 266 -17.97 0.93 -19.44
N VAL A 267 -17.42 0.60 -18.27
CA VAL A 267 -17.37 -0.79 -17.76
C VAL A 267 -18.78 -1.34 -17.52
N VAL A 268 -19.69 -0.53 -16.96
CA VAL A 268 -21.09 -0.93 -16.76
C VAL A 268 -21.76 -1.20 -18.11
N ALA A 269 -21.61 -0.32 -19.10
CA ALA A 269 -22.16 -0.50 -20.43
C ALA A 269 -21.64 -1.78 -21.13
N LEU A 270 -20.34 -2.07 -21.01
CA LEU A 270 -19.73 -3.30 -21.54
C LEU A 270 -20.27 -4.55 -20.82
N THR A 271 -20.38 -4.50 -19.50
CA THR A 271 -20.91 -5.59 -18.68
C THR A 271 -22.36 -5.88 -18.99
N ARG A 272 -23.17 -4.83 -19.17
CA ARG A 272 -24.57 -4.92 -19.62
C ARG A 272 -24.65 -5.57 -21.00
N SER A 273 -23.85 -5.10 -21.95
CA SER A 273 -23.79 -5.68 -23.30
C SER A 273 -23.42 -7.16 -23.28
N PHE A 274 -22.43 -7.56 -22.45
CA PHE A 274 -22.04 -8.95 -22.28
C PHE A 274 -23.13 -9.80 -21.61
N ARG A 275 -23.85 -9.24 -20.63
CA ARG A 275 -24.98 -9.91 -19.98
C ARG A 275 -26.13 -10.16 -20.98
N GLU A 276 -26.42 -9.18 -21.83
CA GLU A 276 -27.45 -9.29 -22.87
C GLU A 276 -27.00 -10.22 -24.01
N GLN A 277 -25.71 -10.23 -24.33
CA GLN A 277 -25.10 -11.04 -25.40
C GLN A 277 -23.78 -11.67 -24.92
N PRO A 278 -23.81 -12.90 -24.36
CA PRO A 278 -22.64 -13.53 -23.76
C PRO A 278 -21.68 -14.12 -24.80
N THR A 279 -21.13 -13.29 -25.69
CA THR A 279 -20.15 -13.70 -26.72
C THR A 279 -18.71 -13.65 -26.20
N PRO A 280 -17.79 -14.47 -26.74
CA PRO A 280 -16.37 -14.41 -26.38
C PRO A 280 -15.72 -13.05 -26.61
N GLU A 281 -16.15 -12.33 -27.66
CA GLU A 281 -15.67 -10.99 -28.00
C GLU A 281 -16.07 -10.00 -26.90
N LEU A 282 -17.33 -10.01 -26.48
CA LEU A 282 -17.83 -9.15 -25.40
C LEU A 282 -17.24 -9.53 -24.04
N ALA A 283 -16.98 -10.81 -23.79
CA ALA A 283 -16.24 -11.23 -22.61
C ALA A 283 -14.84 -10.62 -22.57
N ARG A 284 -14.11 -10.66 -23.69
CA ARG A 284 -12.76 -10.10 -23.80
C ARG A 284 -12.77 -8.58 -23.70
N THR A 285 -13.68 -7.88 -24.36
CA THR A 285 -13.77 -6.41 -24.29
C THR A 285 -14.19 -5.94 -22.91
N THR A 286 -15.12 -6.62 -22.24
CA THR A 286 -15.48 -6.33 -20.84
C THR A 286 -14.30 -6.55 -19.91
N GLN A 287 -13.58 -7.67 -20.04
CA GLN A 287 -12.35 -7.92 -19.27
C GLN A 287 -11.29 -6.82 -19.48
N GLN A 288 -11.10 -6.38 -20.74
CA GLN A 288 -10.18 -5.29 -21.07
C GLN A 288 -10.66 -3.94 -20.55
N GLY A 289 -11.97 -3.68 -20.60
CA GLY A 289 -12.61 -2.46 -20.09
C GLY A 289 -12.38 -2.32 -18.60
N VAL A 290 -12.73 -3.36 -17.81
CA VAL A 290 -12.47 -3.42 -16.36
C VAL A 290 -10.98 -3.22 -16.07
N ALA A 291 -10.12 -3.94 -16.80
CA ALA A 291 -8.68 -3.82 -16.63
C ALA A 291 -8.12 -2.46 -17.08
N SER A 292 -8.86 -1.64 -17.82
CA SER A 292 -8.43 -0.30 -18.27
C SER A 292 -8.92 0.83 -17.38
N ALA A 293 -10.00 0.61 -16.61
CA ALA A 293 -10.52 1.57 -15.63
C ALA A 293 -9.57 1.76 -14.44
N ILE A 294 -8.80 0.72 -14.11
CA ILE A 294 -7.78 0.74 -13.05
C ILE A 294 -6.51 1.42 -13.56
N SER A 295 -5.85 2.21 -12.72
CA SER A 295 -4.63 2.93 -13.10
C SER A 295 -3.51 1.98 -13.58
N PRO A 296 -2.63 2.40 -14.51
CA PRO A 296 -1.49 1.59 -14.95
C PRO A 296 -0.58 1.16 -13.79
N ASN A 297 -0.45 2.00 -12.77
CA ASN A 297 0.33 1.73 -11.57
C ASN A 297 -0.22 0.50 -10.83
N GLU A 298 -1.48 0.54 -10.41
CA GLU A 298 -2.13 -0.56 -9.67
C GLU A 298 -2.17 -1.86 -10.47
N ARG A 299 -2.38 -1.78 -11.80
CA ARG A 299 -2.35 -2.96 -12.68
C ARG A 299 -0.98 -3.63 -12.72
N LEU A 300 0.09 -2.84 -12.81
CA LEU A 300 1.46 -3.37 -12.79
C LEU A 300 1.80 -3.90 -11.40
N GLN A 301 1.39 -3.22 -10.34
CA GLN A 301 1.60 -3.67 -8.97
C GLN A 301 0.92 -5.01 -8.70
N TYR A 302 -0.37 -5.17 -9.05
CA TYR A 302 -1.09 -6.44 -8.91
C TYR A 302 -0.42 -7.59 -9.66
N ARG A 303 0.17 -7.29 -10.83
CA ARG A 303 0.87 -8.30 -11.65
C ARG A 303 2.27 -8.60 -11.16
N LEU A 304 3.03 -7.64 -10.69
CA LEU A 304 4.45 -7.80 -10.38
C LEU A 304 4.71 -8.11 -8.90
N HIS A 305 3.89 -7.59 -7.98
CA HIS A 305 4.10 -7.75 -6.54
C HIS A 305 4.18 -9.23 -6.10
N PRO A 306 3.33 -10.16 -6.58
CA PRO A 306 3.50 -11.57 -6.24
C PRO A 306 4.80 -12.17 -6.79
N TRP A 307 5.22 -11.78 -8.00
CA TRP A 307 6.48 -12.29 -8.56
C TRP A 307 7.69 -11.74 -7.83
N THR A 308 7.65 -10.47 -7.43
CA THR A 308 8.75 -9.88 -6.67
C THR A 308 8.89 -10.56 -5.31
N SER A 309 7.78 -10.75 -4.59
CA SER A 309 7.79 -11.25 -3.22
C SER A 309 8.05 -12.75 -3.11
N TYR A 310 7.62 -13.56 -4.09
CA TYR A 310 7.70 -15.03 -4.01
C TYR A 310 8.76 -15.67 -4.90
N VAL A 311 9.25 -14.95 -5.92
CA VAL A 311 10.24 -15.48 -6.85
C VAL A 311 11.51 -14.65 -6.80
N ILE A 312 11.43 -13.35 -7.10
CA ILE A 312 12.62 -12.51 -7.30
C ILE A 312 13.42 -12.33 -6.01
N VAL A 313 12.77 -11.85 -4.95
CA VAL A 313 13.43 -11.59 -3.67
C VAL A 313 13.95 -12.88 -3.02
N PRO A 314 13.19 -13.99 -2.97
CA PRO A 314 13.71 -15.28 -2.51
C PRO A 314 14.86 -15.82 -3.37
N LEU A 315 14.80 -15.70 -4.70
CA LEU A 315 15.89 -16.14 -5.58
C LEU A 315 17.14 -15.29 -5.40
N PHE A 316 16.97 -13.97 -5.20
CA PHE A 316 18.05 -13.07 -4.80
C PHE A 316 18.70 -13.50 -3.49
N ALA A 317 17.90 -13.83 -2.48
CA ALA A 317 18.40 -14.35 -1.21
C ALA A 317 19.16 -15.67 -1.40
N LEU A 318 18.63 -16.59 -2.21
CA LEU A 318 19.29 -17.84 -2.52
C LEU A 318 20.68 -17.64 -3.17
N ALA A 319 20.79 -16.66 -4.06
CA ALA A 319 22.02 -16.35 -4.80
C ALA A 319 23.07 -15.60 -3.97
N ASN A 320 22.66 -14.82 -2.97
CA ASN A 320 23.55 -13.90 -2.26
C ASN A 320 23.78 -14.23 -0.77
N ALA A 321 22.83 -14.90 -0.10
CA ALA A 321 22.93 -15.20 1.33
C ALA A 321 23.82 -16.41 1.65
N GLY A 322 24.18 -17.23 0.66
CA GLY A 322 25.08 -18.36 0.85
C GLY A 322 26.48 -17.89 1.27
N ILE A 323 26.90 -18.30 2.46
CA ILE A 323 28.23 -18.06 3.03
C ILE A 323 28.74 -19.35 3.64
N HIS A 324 30.07 -19.54 3.63
CA HIS A 324 30.71 -20.63 4.36
C HIS A 324 30.79 -20.27 5.85
N VAL A 325 30.28 -21.15 6.69
CA VAL A 325 30.12 -20.97 8.13
C VAL A 325 31.04 -21.94 8.84
N ASP A 326 32.31 -21.55 8.96
CA ASP A 326 33.32 -22.28 9.72
C ASP A 326 33.60 -21.58 11.06
N GLY A 327 33.96 -22.33 12.10
CA GLY A 327 34.25 -21.77 13.42
C GLY A 327 35.33 -20.68 13.41
N GLY A 328 36.35 -20.84 12.55
CA GLY A 328 37.39 -19.82 12.34
C GLY A 328 36.91 -18.60 11.55
N VAL A 329 36.02 -18.79 10.57
CA VAL A 329 35.42 -17.70 9.78
C VAL A 329 34.47 -16.88 10.65
N LEU A 330 33.67 -17.52 11.50
CA LEU A 330 32.82 -16.80 12.47
C LEU A 330 33.65 -16.01 13.48
N ALA A 331 34.67 -16.63 14.06
CA ALA A 331 35.52 -15.96 15.04
C ALA A 331 36.24 -14.74 14.45
N SER A 332 36.73 -14.84 13.22
CA SER A 332 37.35 -13.72 12.50
C SER A 332 36.34 -12.66 12.06
N ALA A 333 35.15 -13.04 11.60
CA ALA A 333 34.10 -12.10 11.23
C ALA A 333 33.63 -11.26 12.43
N PHE A 334 33.42 -11.85 13.60
CA PHE A 334 33.02 -11.08 14.81
C PHE A 334 34.14 -10.22 15.40
N GLN A 335 35.36 -10.31 14.87
CA GLN A 335 36.45 -9.36 15.15
C GLN A 335 36.60 -8.32 14.03
N SER A 336 35.95 -8.52 12.88
CA SER A 336 36.01 -7.58 11.77
C SER A 336 35.23 -6.31 12.06
N PRO A 337 35.84 -5.13 11.86
CA PRO A 337 35.14 -3.85 11.95
C PRO A 337 33.96 -3.73 10.97
N ILE A 338 33.99 -4.45 9.83
CA ILE A 338 32.90 -4.44 8.85
C ILE A 338 31.65 -5.11 9.44
N THR A 339 31.82 -6.32 9.97
CA THR A 339 30.74 -7.12 10.57
C THR A 339 30.15 -6.40 11.79
N LEU A 340 31.01 -5.92 12.70
CA LEU A 340 30.57 -5.21 13.91
C LEU A 340 29.91 -3.87 13.57
N GLY A 341 30.46 -3.13 12.61
CA GLY A 341 29.89 -1.86 12.15
C GLY A 341 28.48 -2.04 11.57
N ILE A 342 28.25 -3.07 10.75
CA ILE A 342 26.93 -3.39 10.20
C ILE A 342 25.98 -3.82 11.31
N LEU A 343 26.43 -4.75 12.17
CA LEU A 343 25.61 -5.28 13.25
C LEU A 343 25.12 -4.19 14.22
N VAL A 344 26.04 -3.37 14.72
CA VAL A 344 25.70 -2.28 15.65
C VAL A 344 24.93 -1.18 14.93
N GLY A 345 25.27 -0.88 13.67
CA GLY A 345 24.55 0.09 12.84
C GLY A 345 23.06 -0.25 12.71
N TYR A 346 22.72 -1.52 12.43
CA TYR A 346 21.32 -1.95 12.32
C TYR A 346 20.63 -2.15 13.68
N VAL A 347 21.28 -2.80 14.63
CA VAL A 347 20.63 -3.18 15.91
C VAL A 347 20.46 -1.98 16.83
N VAL A 348 21.43 -1.05 16.83
CA VAL A 348 21.45 0.12 17.71
C VAL A 348 21.22 1.40 16.91
N GLY A 349 21.93 1.55 15.79
CA GLY A 349 21.88 2.78 14.98
C GLY A 349 20.51 3.08 14.39
N LYS A 350 19.83 2.10 13.77
CA LYS A 350 18.50 2.31 13.15
C LYS A 350 17.46 2.74 14.20
N PRO A 351 17.30 2.03 15.34
CA PRO A 351 16.38 2.45 16.38
C PRO A 351 16.67 3.85 16.92
N LEU A 352 17.94 4.14 17.24
CA LEU A 352 18.35 5.46 17.75
C LEU A 352 18.17 6.56 16.71
N GLY A 353 18.49 6.29 15.45
CA GLY A 353 18.36 7.23 14.34
C GLY A 353 16.92 7.60 14.08
N ILE A 354 16.04 6.63 13.91
CA ILE A 354 14.61 6.86 13.65
C ILE A 354 13.95 7.55 14.85
N THR A 355 14.11 6.99 16.06
CA THR A 355 13.45 7.54 17.26
C THR A 355 14.02 8.90 17.65
N GLY A 356 15.33 9.08 17.56
CA GLY A 356 16.02 10.33 17.84
C GLY A 356 15.65 11.42 16.84
N ALA A 357 15.59 11.12 15.54
CA ALA A 357 15.18 12.08 14.53
C ALA A 357 13.71 12.49 14.70
N VAL A 358 12.82 11.54 14.99
CA VAL A 358 11.41 11.83 15.33
C VAL A 358 11.31 12.67 16.62
N ALA A 359 12.16 12.41 17.62
CA ALA A 359 12.18 13.19 18.88
C ALA A 359 12.62 14.61 18.64
N LEU A 360 13.67 14.79 17.86
CA LEU A 360 14.18 16.09 17.49
C LEU A 360 13.14 16.88 16.68
N ALA A 361 12.53 16.25 15.68
CA ALA A 361 11.50 16.85 14.84
C ALA A 361 10.26 17.32 15.61
N THR A 362 9.93 16.65 16.71
CA THR A 362 8.68 16.86 17.45
C THR A 362 8.85 17.65 18.75
N ASN A 363 10.07 17.69 19.31
CA ASN A 363 10.40 18.48 20.50
C ASN A 363 11.00 19.85 20.16
N LEU A 364 11.70 19.98 19.03
CA LEU A 364 12.10 21.30 18.53
C LEU A 364 10.86 22.06 18.07
N ARG A 365 10.90 23.40 18.09
CA ARG A 365 9.83 24.34 17.69
C ARG A 365 9.38 24.23 16.20
N LEU A 366 9.64 23.09 15.55
CA LEU A 366 9.27 22.76 14.18
C LEU A 366 7.77 22.41 14.04
N GLY A 367 7.04 22.24 15.14
CA GLY A 367 5.58 22.12 15.14
C GLY A 367 5.02 20.81 14.56
N LEU A 368 5.88 19.82 14.29
CA LEU A 368 5.45 18.52 13.76
C LEU A 368 4.81 17.68 14.86
N ARG A 369 3.59 17.19 14.60
CA ARG A 369 2.87 16.30 15.52
C ARG A 369 3.21 14.84 15.21
N ARG A 370 3.44 14.04 16.25
CA ARG A 370 3.71 12.60 16.13
C ARG A 370 2.44 11.88 15.74
N GLU A 371 2.49 10.88 14.89
CA GLU A 371 1.31 10.05 14.51
C GLU A 371 1.27 8.69 15.21
N LEU A 372 2.40 8.28 15.79
CA LEU A 372 2.54 7.06 16.60
C LEU A 372 2.99 7.41 18.01
N SER A 373 2.65 6.55 18.98
CA SER A 373 3.19 6.69 20.33
C SER A 373 4.68 6.39 20.36
N TRP A 374 5.39 6.90 21.38
CA TRP A 374 6.81 6.63 21.57
C TRP A 374 7.15 5.14 21.60
N VAL A 375 6.29 4.36 22.26
CA VAL A 375 6.54 2.93 22.47
C VAL A 375 6.25 2.14 21.19
N VAL A 376 5.18 2.46 20.47
CA VAL A 376 4.87 1.84 19.17
C VAL A 376 5.88 2.27 18.10
N GLY A 377 6.29 3.53 18.11
CA GLY A 377 7.33 4.07 17.23
C GLY A 377 8.69 3.41 17.47
N LEU A 378 9.07 3.16 18.74
CA LEU A 378 10.28 2.40 19.05
C LEU A 378 10.19 0.96 18.55
N GLY A 379 9.06 0.28 18.77
CA GLY A 379 8.84 -1.07 18.23
C GLY A 379 8.97 -1.12 16.71
N GLY A 380 8.43 -0.12 16.01
CA GLY A 380 8.63 0.05 14.57
C GLY A 380 10.08 0.30 14.19
N ALA A 381 10.77 1.17 14.91
CA ALA A 381 12.17 1.51 14.64
C ALA A 381 13.12 0.30 14.81
N VAL A 382 12.83 -0.60 15.76
CA VAL A 382 13.55 -1.88 15.92
C VAL A 382 13.28 -2.81 14.74
N VAL A 383 12.02 -2.90 14.29
CA VAL A 383 11.67 -3.67 13.07
C VAL A 383 12.36 -3.10 11.83
N ALA A 384 12.47 -1.78 11.72
CA ALA A 384 13.21 -1.14 10.63
C ALA A 384 14.72 -1.45 10.66
N GLY A 385 15.27 -1.91 11.79
CA GLY A 385 16.64 -2.40 11.89
C GLY A 385 16.91 -3.71 11.13
N VAL A 386 15.88 -4.34 10.57
CA VAL A 386 16.01 -5.55 9.76
C VAL A 386 16.54 -5.19 8.36
N GLY A 387 17.87 -5.14 8.22
CA GLY A 387 18.55 -5.02 6.93
C GLY A 387 18.79 -6.39 6.30
N PHE A 388 18.46 -6.57 5.03
CA PHE A 388 18.69 -7.84 4.32
C PHE A 388 18.93 -7.64 2.81
N THR A 389 17.88 -7.54 1.99
CA THR A 389 17.98 -7.55 0.52
C THR A 389 18.88 -6.46 -0.04
N VAL A 390 18.51 -5.19 0.20
CA VAL A 390 19.25 -4.02 -0.28
C VAL A 390 20.64 -3.94 0.37
N SER A 391 20.76 -4.34 1.64
CA SER A 391 22.03 -4.38 2.36
C SER A 391 23.01 -5.38 1.73
N LEU A 392 22.54 -6.57 1.34
CA LEU A 392 23.33 -7.58 0.63
C LEU A 392 23.68 -7.13 -0.80
N LEU A 393 22.75 -6.45 -1.49
CA LEU A 393 23.00 -5.89 -2.81
C LEU A 393 24.14 -4.86 -2.75
N VAL A 394 24.05 -3.88 -1.84
CA VAL A 394 25.10 -2.86 -1.66
C VAL A 394 26.41 -3.50 -1.21
N ALA A 395 26.37 -4.50 -0.32
CA ALA A 395 27.58 -5.22 0.07
C ALA A 395 28.26 -5.89 -1.13
N SER A 396 27.49 -6.48 -2.05
CA SER A 396 28.03 -7.11 -3.27
C SER A 396 28.63 -6.12 -4.27
N LEU A 397 28.17 -4.87 -4.27
CA LEU A 397 28.74 -3.78 -5.07
C LEU A 397 30.02 -3.21 -4.42
N ALA A 398 30.02 -3.12 -3.09
CA ALA A 398 31.10 -2.47 -2.34
C ALA A 398 32.30 -3.39 -2.04
N PHE A 399 32.07 -4.69 -1.88
CA PHE A 399 33.06 -5.63 -1.34
C PHE A 399 33.25 -6.86 -2.21
N HIS A 400 34.47 -7.42 -2.12
CA HIS A 400 34.89 -8.63 -2.81
C HIS A 400 35.66 -9.55 -1.85
N GLY A 401 35.65 -10.85 -2.12
CA GLY A 401 36.37 -11.85 -1.33
C GLY A 401 36.01 -11.83 0.15
N ARG A 402 37.02 -11.85 1.03
CA ARG A 402 36.84 -11.93 2.49
C ARG A 402 35.99 -10.80 3.08
N HIS A 403 36.12 -9.58 2.57
CA HIS A 403 35.33 -8.45 3.07
C HIS A 403 33.85 -8.58 2.73
N LEU A 404 33.51 -9.23 1.60
CA LEU A 404 32.12 -9.51 1.25
C LEU A 404 31.52 -10.55 2.20
N GLU A 405 32.26 -11.60 2.55
CA GLU A 405 31.83 -12.60 3.52
C GLU A 405 31.59 -11.98 4.91
N GLU A 406 32.53 -11.15 5.38
CA GLU A 406 32.39 -10.39 6.63
C GLU A 406 31.14 -9.50 6.62
N ALA A 407 30.88 -8.81 5.51
CA ALA A 407 29.68 -7.98 5.34
C ALA A 407 28.38 -8.80 5.36
N LYS A 408 28.34 -9.92 4.62
CA LYS A 408 27.19 -10.84 4.59
C LYS A 408 26.89 -11.40 5.98
N ILE A 409 27.91 -11.82 6.74
CA ILE A 409 27.75 -12.28 8.13
C ILE A 409 27.18 -11.15 8.99
N GLY A 410 27.67 -9.92 8.83
CA GLY A 410 27.16 -8.75 9.54
C GLY A 410 25.67 -8.49 9.28
N VAL A 411 25.27 -8.50 8.01
CA VAL A 411 23.87 -8.30 7.60
C VAL A 411 22.96 -9.41 8.11
N LEU A 412 23.35 -10.68 7.96
CA LEU A 412 22.56 -11.82 8.45
C LEU A 412 22.41 -11.82 9.97
N SER A 413 23.50 -11.52 10.69
CA SER A 413 23.49 -11.41 12.14
C SER A 413 22.61 -10.23 12.60
N ALA A 414 22.69 -9.09 11.91
CA ALA A 414 21.85 -7.93 12.17
C ALA A 414 20.36 -8.26 11.98
N ALA A 415 19.98 -8.89 10.87
CA ALA A 415 18.60 -9.27 10.59
C ALA A 415 18.05 -10.19 11.69
N LEU A 416 18.84 -11.19 12.13
CA LEU A 416 18.46 -12.11 13.20
C LEU A 416 18.29 -11.38 14.54
N VAL A 417 19.28 -10.58 14.95
CA VAL A 417 19.25 -9.88 16.24
C VAL A 417 18.15 -8.81 16.27
N ALA A 418 17.95 -8.06 15.18
CA ALA A 418 16.87 -7.09 15.07
C ALA A 418 15.49 -7.76 15.14
N SER A 419 15.32 -8.93 14.50
CA SER A 419 14.07 -9.69 14.56
C SER A 419 13.76 -10.18 15.98
N LEU A 420 14.76 -10.70 16.70
CA LEU A 420 14.63 -11.10 18.10
C LEU A 420 14.38 -9.89 19.02
N GLY A 421 15.04 -8.77 18.74
CA GLY A 421 14.85 -7.50 19.43
C GLY A 421 13.43 -6.95 19.26
N ALA A 422 12.87 -7.04 18.05
CA ALA A 422 11.50 -6.66 17.76
C ALA A 422 10.53 -7.53 18.57
N TRP A 423 10.70 -8.86 18.51
CA TRP A 423 9.90 -9.80 19.30
C TRP A 423 9.96 -9.49 20.81
N GLY A 424 11.15 -9.24 21.35
CA GLY A 424 11.34 -8.87 22.76
C GLY A 424 10.64 -7.56 23.12
N THR A 425 10.76 -6.54 22.26
CA THR A 425 10.15 -5.23 22.44
C THR A 425 8.63 -5.34 22.47
N PHE A 426 8.02 -5.99 21.48
CA PHE A 426 6.56 -6.18 21.45
C PHE A 426 6.06 -7.07 22.58
N ARG A 427 6.83 -8.09 22.98
CA ARG A 427 6.48 -8.93 24.14
C ARG A 427 6.46 -8.12 25.44
N LEU A 428 7.42 -7.21 25.62
CA LEU A 428 7.45 -6.30 26.76
C LEU A 428 6.30 -5.29 26.71
N MET A 429 5.98 -4.75 25.53
CA MET A 429 4.86 -3.83 25.32
C MET A 429 3.51 -4.44 25.73
N ARG A 430 3.30 -5.74 25.47
CA ARG A 430 2.08 -6.46 25.86
C ARG A 430 1.92 -6.58 27.39
N ARG A 431 2.98 -6.35 28.17
CA ARG A 431 2.94 -6.34 29.64
C ARG A 431 2.66 -4.95 30.22
N LEU A 432 2.58 -3.90 29.41
CA LEU A 432 2.33 -2.53 29.90
C LEU A 432 0.87 -2.32 30.32
N PRO A 433 0.58 -1.55 31.38
CA PRO A 433 -0.78 -1.28 31.85
C PRO A 433 -1.63 -0.55 30.80
N LYS A 434 -2.92 -0.92 30.68
CA LYS A 434 -3.90 -0.32 29.74
C LYS A 434 -4.02 1.22 29.89
N SER A 435 -3.79 1.76 31.09
CA SER A 435 -3.83 3.19 31.39
C SER A 435 -2.67 4.01 30.80
N MET A 436 -1.55 3.36 30.47
CA MET A 436 -0.41 3.99 29.80
C MET A 436 -0.62 4.05 28.29
N TRP A 437 -1.24 3.02 27.71
CA TRP A 437 -1.65 2.95 26.30
C TRP A 437 -2.65 4.05 25.92
N ALA A 438 -3.67 4.28 26.75
CA ALA A 438 -4.69 5.31 26.50
C ALA A 438 -4.09 6.74 26.45
N ARG A 439 -3.09 7.05 27.29
CA ARG A 439 -2.39 8.35 27.30
C ARG A 439 -1.49 8.57 26.10
N GLN A 440 -1.06 7.49 25.45
CA GLN A 440 -0.14 7.51 24.32
C GLN A 440 -0.85 7.69 22.98
N ILE A 441 -2.04 7.09 22.83
CA ILE A 441 -2.92 7.28 21.65
C ILE A 441 -3.45 8.72 21.59
N ALA A 442 -3.63 9.38 22.74
CA ALA A 442 -4.07 10.77 22.81
C ALA A 442 -3.18 11.78 22.07
N ARG A 443 -1.88 11.48 21.97
CA ARG A 443 -0.87 12.44 21.49
C ARG A 443 -0.54 12.27 20.01
N THR A 444 -1.31 11.48 19.26
CA THR A 444 -1.08 11.23 17.83
C THR A 444 -1.80 12.26 16.95
N ALA A 445 -1.18 12.71 15.85
CA ALA A 445 -1.68 13.75 14.95
C ALA A 445 -3.00 13.34 14.28
N GLU A 446 -3.81 14.34 13.95
CA GLU A 446 -5.08 14.21 13.21
C GLU A 446 -4.86 13.52 11.87
N GLU A 447 -5.82 12.72 11.40
CA GLU A 447 -5.73 12.01 10.12
C GLU A 447 -5.99 12.97 8.94
N ILE A 448 -5.67 12.53 7.71
CA ILE A 448 -5.92 13.29 6.47
C ILE A 448 -7.42 13.51 6.32
N VAL A 449 -7.83 14.73 6.02
CA VAL A 449 -9.21 15.06 5.63
C VAL A 449 -9.26 15.01 4.12
N ASP A 450 -9.87 13.96 3.59
CA ASP A 450 -10.14 13.75 2.16
C ASP A 450 -11.47 14.39 1.73
N LEU A 451 -12.33 14.74 2.69
CA LEU A 451 -13.59 15.42 2.45
C LEU A 451 -13.31 16.89 2.10
N ALA A 452 -13.67 17.32 0.89
CA ALA A 452 -13.37 18.67 0.42
C ALA A 452 -14.21 19.75 1.13
N GLU A 453 -15.45 19.42 1.48
CA GLU A 453 -16.39 20.30 2.18
C GLU A 453 -16.77 19.69 3.54
N ASP A 454 -16.45 20.41 4.62
CA ASP A 454 -16.83 20.01 5.98
C ASP A 454 -18.35 19.83 6.13
N VAL A 455 -18.75 19.11 7.17
CA VAL A 455 -20.17 18.94 7.51
C VAL A 455 -20.73 20.26 8.03
N ASP A 456 -21.80 20.73 7.39
CA ASP A 456 -22.53 21.94 7.73
C ASP A 456 -23.89 21.59 8.34
N PRO A 457 -24.11 21.80 9.66
CA PRO A 457 -25.37 21.47 10.32
C PRO A 457 -26.61 22.21 9.80
N GLU A 458 -26.44 23.33 9.08
CA GLU A 458 -27.57 24.06 8.48
C GLU A 458 -27.99 23.47 7.12
N ARG A 459 -27.08 22.77 6.43
CA ARG A 459 -27.28 22.20 5.10
C ARG A 459 -27.43 20.67 5.12
N ASP A 460 -26.60 19.99 5.90
CA ASP A 460 -26.48 18.54 5.93
C ASP A 460 -27.51 17.94 6.88
N HIS A 461 -28.10 16.82 6.47
CA HIS A 461 -28.97 16.04 7.35
C HIS A 461 -28.12 15.22 8.31
N ILE A 462 -28.30 15.44 9.61
CA ILE A 462 -27.51 14.80 10.68
C ILE A 462 -28.41 13.92 11.54
N ARG A 463 -28.01 12.65 11.75
CA ARG A 463 -28.61 11.70 12.69
C ARG A 463 -27.64 11.45 13.84
N GLY A 464 -28.09 11.65 15.08
CA GLY A 464 -27.26 11.57 16.29
C GLY A 464 -26.87 12.95 16.84
N ALA A 465 -25.98 12.99 17.84
CA ALA A 465 -25.60 14.23 18.52
C ALA A 465 -24.77 15.16 17.60
N GLN A 466 -25.14 16.45 17.49
CA GLN A 466 -24.45 17.39 16.60
C GLN A 466 -22.95 17.53 16.91
N ASP A 467 -22.60 17.45 18.18
CA ASP A 467 -21.27 17.57 18.76
C ASP A 467 -20.64 16.19 19.07
N ALA A 468 -21.12 15.13 18.39
CA ALA A 468 -20.52 13.81 18.47
C ALA A 468 -19.02 13.83 18.14
N PRO A 469 -18.18 13.12 18.90
CA PRO A 469 -16.74 13.00 18.66
C PRO A 469 -16.38 12.28 17.35
N VAL A 470 -17.32 11.52 16.77
CA VAL A 470 -17.15 10.85 15.47
C VAL A 470 -18.23 11.28 14.50
N THR A 471 -17.83 11.68 13.30
CA THR A 471 -18.69 12.00 12.15
C THR A 471 -18.49 10.93 11.10
N LEU A 472 -19.56 10.24 10.72
CA LEU A 472 -19.61 9.34 9.58
C LEU A 472 -20.40 10.04 8.47
N VAL A 473 -19.72 10.44 7.39
CA VAL A 473 -20.39 10.98 6.19
C VAL A 473 -20.48 9.86 5.17
N GLU A 474 -21.66 9.64 4.61
CA GLU A 474 -21.91 8.73 3.50
C GLU A 474 -22.38 9.49 2.28
N TYR A 475 -21.68 9.29 1.15
CA TYR A 475 -22.23 9.61 -0.16
C TYR A 475 -22.94 8.38 -0.69
N GLY A 476 -24.27 8.46 -0.80
CA GLY A 476 -25.14 7.32 -1.04
C GLY A 476 -26.13 7.54 -2.18
N ASP A 477 -26.64 6.42 -2.67
CA ASP A 477 -27.66 6.33 -3.70
C ASP A 477 -28.72 5.33 -3.23
N TYR A 478 -29.98 5.77 -3.19
CA TYR A 478 -31.08 4.96 -2.67
C TYR A 478 -31.36 3.68 -3.47
N GLU A 479 -31.01 3.60 -4.76
CA GLU A 479 -31.13 2.37 -5.55
C GLU A 479 -29.86 1.50 -5.52
N CYS A 480 -28.77 1.97 -4.91
CA CYS A 480 -27.52 1.22 -4.87
C CYS A 480 -27.61 0.07 -3.85
N PRO A 481 -27.50 -1.21 -4.28
CA PRO A 481 -27.63 -2.35 -3.36
C PRO A 481 -26.57 -2.36 -2.25
N TYR A 482 -25.40 -1.77 -2.51
CA TYR A 482 -24.33 -1.67 -1.52
C TYR A 482 -24.62 -0.60 -0.47
N CYS A 483 -25.37 0.46 -0.81
CA CYS A 483 -25.84 1.45 0.18
C CYS A 483 -26.85 0.79 1.14
N GLY A 484 -27.79 0.00 0.63
CA GLY A 484 -28.72 -0.77 1.47
C GLY A 484 -28.02 -1.80 2.36
N GLN A 485 -27.01 -2.51 1.83
CA GLN A 485 -26.17 -3.39 2.67
C GLN A 485 -25.41 -2.64 3.75
N ALA A 486 -24.92 -1.43 3.44
CA ALA A 486 -24.19 -0.62 4.40
C ALA A 486 -25.12 -0.01 5.47
N GLU A 487 -26.38 0.25 5.16
CA GLU A 487 -27.36 0.81 6.09
C GLU A 487 -27.55 -0.06 7.34
N GLU A 488 -27.57 -1.40 7.19
CA GLU A 488 -27.60 -2.31 8.34
C GLU A 488 -26.41 -2.08 9.29
N VAL A 489 -25.23 -1.87 8.72
CA VAL A 489 -24.00 -1.58 9.46
C VAL A 489 -24.08 -0.21 10.12
N VAL A 490 -24.54 0.82 9.40
CA VAL A 490 -24.68 2.18 9.92
C VAL A 490 -25.65 2.20 11.10
N ARG A 491 -26.78 1.51 11.01
CA ARG A 491 -27.74 1.35 12.12
C ARG A 491 -27.11 0.67 13.33
N GLU A 492 -26.35 -0.42 13.12
CA GLU A 492 -25.62 -1.09 14.20
C GLU A 492 -24.60 -0.15 14.87
N LEU A 493 -23.91 0.67 14.08
CA LEU A 493 -22.95 1.66 14.59
C LEU A 493 -23.65 2.74 15.41
N LEU A 494 -24.74 3.32 14.91
CA LEU A 494 -25.51 4.33 15.63
C LEU A 494 -26.02 3.78 16.97
N LEU A 495 -26.53 2.55 17.01
CA LEU A 495 -26.96 1.89 18.24
C LEU A 495 -25.79 1.61 19.19
N SER A 496 -24.66 1.15 18.66
CA SER A 496 -23.49 0.76 19.47
C SER A 496 -22.74 1.94 20.07
N PHE A 497 -22.75 3.08 19.39
CA PHE A 497 -21.98 4.27 19.77
C PHE A 497 -22.84 5.38 20.37
N GLY A 498 -24.16 5.40 20.14
CA GLY A 498 -25.07 6.40 20.68
C GLY A 498 -24.60 7.83 20.36
N ASP A 499 -24.62 8.70 21.37
CA ASP A 499 -24.21 10.11 21.26
C ASP A 499 -22.73 10.32 20.87
N ASP A 500 -21.93 9.25 20.85
CA ASP A 500 -20.54 9.34 20.41
C ASP A 500 -20.38 9.32 18.86
N LEU A 501 -21.46 9.09 18.11
CA LEU A 501 -21.46 9.05 16.65
C LEU A 501 -22.57 9.95 16.08
N ARG A 502 -22.20 10.78 15.10
CA ARG A 502 -23.15 11.44 14.20
C ARG A 502 -22.98 10.90 12.79
N TYR A 503 -24.11 10.60 12.17
CA TYR A 503 -24.19 10.13 10.80
C TYR A 503 -24.74 11.25 9.91
N VAL A 504 -24.15 11.39 8.72
CA VAL A 504 -24.46 12.43 7.76
C VAL A 504 -24.64 11.80 6.40
N TRP A 505 -25.76 12.09 5.75
CA TRP A 505 -26.06 11.62 4.40
C TRP A 505 -25.88 12.74 3.38
N ARG A 506 -25.17 12.45 2.30
CA ARG A 506 -25.06 13.30 1.10
C ARG A 506 -25.47 12.49 -0.12
N HIS A 507 -26.21 13.12 -1.02
CA HIS A 507 -26.73 12.43 -2.20
C HIS A 507 -25.65 12.26 -3.28
N LEU A 508 -25.55 11.05 -3.83
CA LEU A 508 -24.76 10.77 -5.03
C LEU A 508 -25.55 9.86 -5.98
N PRO A 509 -26.64 10.37 -6.58
CA PRO A 509 -27.46 9.60 -7.52
C PRO A 509 -26.64 9.14 -8.73
N LEU A 510 -26.57 7.82 -8.96
CA LEU A 510 -25.91 7.22 -10.12
C LEU A 510 -26.90 7.06 -11.28
N ASN A 511 -27.32 8.20 -11.85
CA ASN A 511 -28.37 8.30 -12.87
C ASN A 511 -28.13 7.42 -14.13
N ASP A 512 -26.90 7.02 -14.39
CA ASP A 512 -26.55 6.14 -15.52
C ASP A 512 -26.87 4.65 -15.28
N VAL A 513 -27.04 4.27 -14.01
CA VAL A 513 -27.23 2.87 -13.58
C VAL A 513 -28.62 2.69 -12.96
N HIS A 514 -29.10 3.69 -12.25
CA HIS A 514 -30.29 3.63 -11.41
C HIS A 514 -31.36 4.60 -11.93
N PRO A 515 -32.49 4.11 -12.50
CA PRO A 515 -33.45 4.97 -13.18
C PRO A 515 -34.22 5.95 -12.28
N ASN A 516 -34.51 5.63 -11.00
CA ASN A 516 -35.29 6.52 -10.13
C ASN A 516 -34.45 7.21 -9.05
N THR A 517 -33.13 7.04 -9.06
CA THR A 517 -32.24 7.56 -8.00
C THR A 517 -32.33 9.08 -7.81
N GLN A 518 -32.39 9.86 -8.91
CA GLN A 518 -32.56 11.31 -8.83
C GLN A 518 -33.87 11.70 -8.12
N LEU A 519 -34.98 11.07 -8.51
CA LEU A 519 -36.28 11.32 -7.93
C LEU A 519 -36.35 10.88 -6.46
N ALA A 520 -35.69 9.77 -6.10
CA ALA A 520 -35.61 9.31 -4.72
C ALA A 520 -34.80 10.29 -3.84
N ALA A 521 -33.68 10.82 -4.35
CA ALA A 521 -32.89 11.84 -3.65
C ALA A 521 -33.70 13.13 -3.43
N GLU A 522 -34.40 13.61 -4.46
CA GLU A 522 -35.28 14.78 -4.35
C GLU A 522 -36.48 14.54 -3.43
N ALA A 523 -37.02 13.32 -3.40
CA ALA A 523 -38.10 12.94 -2.49
C ALA A 523 -37.64 12.96 -1.02
N ALA A 524 -36.41 12.53 -0.73
CA ALA A 524 -35.83 12.63 0.61
C ALA A 524 -35.73 14.10 1.04
N GLU A 525 -35.25 15.00 0.17
CA GLU A 525 -35.18 16.44 0.46
C GLU A 525 -36.56 17.08 0.63
N ALA A 526 -37.53 16.73 -0.21
CA ALA A 526 -38.92 17.20 -0.08
C ALA A 526 -39.58 16.76 1.23
N ALA A 527 -39.29 15.54 1.69
CA ALA A 527 -39.69 15.08 3.02
C ALA A 527 -38.94 15.83 4.13
N GLY A 528 -37.65 16.12 3.93
CA GLY A 528 -36.82 16.90 4.83
C GLY A 528 -37.33 18.32 5.05
N ALA A 529 -37.80 18.99 4.00
CA ALA A 529 -38.43 20.31 4.09
C ALA A 529 -39.78 20.30 4.86
N GLN A 530 -40.30 19.11 5.15
CA GLN A 530 -41.47 18.88 5.99
C GLN A 530 -41.10 18.23 7.35
N GLY A 531 -39.82 18.12 7.66
CA GLY A 531 -39.31 17.59 8.93
C GLY A 531 -39.20 16.07 9.01
N ALA A 532 -39.30 15.36 7.89
CA ALA A 532 -39.32 13.89 7.82
C ALA A 532 -38.22 13.29 6.94
N PHE A 533 -37.05 13.93 6.87
CA PHE A 533 -35.94 13.48 6.03
C PHE A 533 -35.53 12.04 6.36
N TRP A 534 -35.33 11.77 7.64
CA TRP A 534 -34.76 10.52 8.13
C TRP A 534 -35.74 9.35 8.00
N GLU A 535 -37.01 9.61 8.22
CA GLU A 535 -38.09 8.65 8.04
C GLU A 535 -38.24 8.28 6.56
N MET A 536 -38.16 9.26 5.66
CA MET A 536 -38.15 9.00 4.21
C MET A 536 -36.88 8.25 3.80
N HIS A 537 -35.70 8.69 4.26
CA HIS A 537 -34.42 8.04 4.00
C HIS A 537 -34.43 6.56 4.38
N ASP A 538 -34.89 6.21 5.59
CA ASP A 538 -35.00 4.83 6.03
C ASP A 538 -35.93 4.02 5.13
N LYS A 539 -37.07 4.63 4.75
CA LYS A 539 -38.07 3.96 3.92
C LYS A 539 -37.56 3.66 2.53
N LEU A 540 -36.83 4.60 1.92
CA LEU A 540 -36.21 4.44 0.61
C LEU A 540 -35.12 3.35 0.63
N LEU A 541 -34.27 3.31 1.66
CA LEU A 541 -33.24 2.27 1.78
C LEU A 541 -33.82 0.89 2.12
N ASP A 542 -34.90 0.82 2.89
CA ASP A 542 -35.58 -0.45 3.19
C ASP A 542 -36.32 -1.02 1.95
N HIS A 543 -36.60 -0.19 0.93
CA HIS A 543 -37.40 -0.56 -0.25
C HIS A 543 -36.71 -0.15 -1.57
N GLN A 544 -35.42 -0.47 -1.73
CA GLN A 544 -34.60 -0.04 -2.88
C GLN A 544 -35.15 -0.47 -4.26
N ASP A 545 -35.97 -1.51 -4.31
CA ASP A 545 -36.59 -2.02 -5.54
C ASP A 545 -37.94 -1.34 -5.87
N GLU A 546 -38.46 -0.48 -4.99
CA GLU A 546 -39.78 0.18 -5.07
C GLU A 546 -39.65 1.71 -5.01
N LEU A 547 -38.81 2.31 -5.87
CA LEU A 547 -38.55 3.76 -5.86
C LEU A 547 -39.20 4.54 -7.01
N ALA A 548 -40.17 3.94 -7.72
CA ALA A 548 -40.87 4.66 -8.77
C ALA A 548 -41.75 5.77 -8.19
N ALA A 549 -42.13 6.75 -9.01
CA ALA A 549 -42.91 7.92 -8.56
C ALA A 549 -44.15 7.52 -7.70
N ARG A 550 -44.91 6.50 -8.14
CA ARG A 550 -46.08 6.01 -7.39
C ARG A 550 -45.74 5.55 -5.96
N ASP A 551 -44.56 4.96 -5.79
CA ASP A 551 -44.11 4.38 -4.53
C ASP A 551 -43.64 5.50 -3.60
N LEU A 552 -42.92 6.50 -4.14
CA LEU A 552 -42.56 7.73 -3.42
C LEU A 552 -43.80 8.47 -2.88
N GLY A 553 -44.86 8.57 -3.69
CA GLY A 553 -46.13 9.14 -3.26
C GLY A 553 -46.79 8.38 -2.11
N ARG A 554 -46.83 7.04 -2.20
CA ARG A 554 -47.31 6.18 -1.12
C ARG A 554 -46.50 6.37 0.16
N TYR A 555 -45.18 6.48 0.07
CA TYR A 555 -44.32 6.73 1.23
C TYR A 555 -44.58 8.10 1.86
N ALA A 556 -44.80 9.13 1.06
CA ALA A 556 -45.19 10.45 1.56
C ALA A 556 -46.54 10.41 2.31
N GLU A 557 -47.53 9.66 1.80
CA GLU A 557 -48.81 9.44 2.48
C GLU A 557 -48.65 8.71 3.81
N GLU A 558 -47.87 7.62 3.83
CA GLU A 558 -47.64 6.82 5.04
C GLU A 558 -46.88 7.60 6.13
N LEU A 559 -46.01 8.53 5.72
CA LEU A 559 -45.30 9.44 6.62
C LEU A 559 -46.12 10.65 7.06
N GLY A 560 -47.34 10.82 6.53
CA GLY A 560 -48.23 11.92 6.89
C GLY A 560 -47.80 13.28 6.34
N LEU A 561 -47.08 13.30 5.22
CA LEU A 561 -46.64 14.53 4.55
C LEU A 561 -47.79 15.21 3.79
N ASP A 562 -47.66 16.51 3.52
CA ASP A 562 -48.51 17.19 2.53
C ASP A 562 -48.13 16.69 1.14
N THR A 563 -48.92 15.73 0.64
CA THR A 563 -48.66 15.08 -0.64
C THR A 563 -48.82 16.03 -1.82
N ASN A 564 -49.69 17.03 -1.74
CA ASN A 564 -49.84 18.01 -2.82
C ASN A 564 -48.59 18.86 -2.95
N ARG A 565 -48.07 19.34 -1.82
CA ARG A 565 -46.80 20.08 -1.76
C ARG A 565 -45.64 19.20 -2.24
N PHE A 566 -45.51 17.99 -1.70
CA PHE A 566 -44.47 17.03 -2.06
C PHE A 566 -44.42 16.76 -3.57
N TRP A 567 -45.58 16.53 -4.19
CA TRP A 567 -45.67 16.30 -5.63
C TRP A 567 -45.40 17.55 -6.48
N ASP A 568 -45.73 18.73 -5.98
CA ASP A 568 -45.38 19.97 -6.68
C ASP A 568 -43.86 20.19 -6.68
N GLU A 569 -43.23 20.04 -5.52
CA GLU A 569 -41.78 20.18 -5.34
C GLU A 569 -41.00 19.17 -6.21
N LEU A 570 -41.41 17.89 -6.22
CA LEU A 570 -40.81 16.85 -7.08
C LEU A 570 -40.98 17.13 -8.58
N ARG A 571 -42.17 17.55 -9.02
CA ARG A 571 -42.41 17.86 -10.45
C ARG A 571 -41.63 19.08 -10.93
N ARG A 572 -41.38 20.04 -10.03
CA ARG A 572 -40.60 21.25 -10.30
C ARG A 572 -39.10 21.01 -10.19
N HIS A 573 -38.68 19.84 -9.74
CA HIS A 573 -37.29 19.54 -9.41
C HIS A 573 -36.68 20.55 -8.44
N GLU A 574 -37.47 20.95 -7.43
CA GLU A 574 -37.12 22.04 -6.51
C GLU A 574 -35.80 21.78 -5.78
N TYR A 575 -35.51 20.51 -5.45
CA TYR A 575 -34.30 20.10 -4.74
C TYR A 575 -33.19 19.56 -5.65
N ALA A 576 -33.36 19.57 -6.98
CA ALA A 576 -32.29 19.17 -7.90
C ALA A 576 -30.99 19.97 -7.70
N PRO A 577 -31.01 21.30 -7.44
CA PRO A 577 -29.80 22.05 -7.10
C PRO A 577 -29.12 21.55 -5.81
N ARG A 578 -29.90 21.23 -4.77
CA ARG A 578 -29.39 20.71 -3.49
C ARG A 578 -28.68 19.36 -3.68
N VAL A 579 -29.24 18.49 -4.53
CA VAL A 579 -28.64 17.20 -4.89
C VAL A 579 -27.39 17.43 -5.75
N ALA A 580 -27.42 18.36 -6.71
CA ALA A 580 -26.27 18.70 -7.54
C ALA A 580 -25.09 19.26 -6.72
N ASP A 581 -25.35 20.02 -5.66
CA ASP A 581 -24.33 20.51 -4.74
C ASP A 581 -23.64 19.36 -3.97
N ASP A 582 -24.40 18.33 -3.56
CA ASP A 582 -23.79 17.12 -2.97
C ASP A 582 -22.94 16.36 -3.98
N VAL A 583 -23.41 16.23 -5.22
CA VAL A 583 -22.64 15.60 -6.31
C VAL A 583 -21.35 16.40 -6.58
N GLY A 584 -21.43 17.73 -6.60
CA GLY A 584 -20.27 18.61 -6.75
C GLY A 584 -19.26 18.45 -5.61
N SER A 585 -19.73 18.38 -4.36
CA SER A 585 -18.91 18.07 -3.19
C SER A 585 -18.30 16.67 -3.26
N ALA A 586 -19.04 15.70 -3.80
CA ALA A 586 -18.56 14.34 -4.04
C ALA A 586 -17.39 14.35 -5.05
N ASP A 587 -17.55 15.08 -6.16
CA ASP A 587 -16.51 15.25 -7.19
C ASP A 587 -15.25 15.95 -6.63
N ALA A 588 -15.44 17.02 -5.87
CA ALA A 588 -14.35 17.73 -5.19
C ALA A 588 -13.61 16.81 -4.18
N SER A 589 -14.34 15.88 -3.56
CA SER A 589 -13.81 14.87 -2.61
C SER A 589 -13.30 13.60 -3.31
N GLY A 590 -13.27 13.57 -4.66
CA GLY A 590 -12.79 12.44 -5.46
C GLY A 590 -13.68 11.19 -5.39
N VAL A 591 -14.94 11.33 -5.00
CA VAL A 591 -15.92 10.25 -4.86
C VAL A 591 -16.45 9.85 -6.23
N ALA A 592 -16.19 8.60 -6.63
CA ALA A 592 -16.52 8.10 -7.97
C ALA A 592 -17.68 7.08 -7.98
N GLY A 593 -18.25 6.74 -6.82
CA GLY A 593 -19.33 5.77 -6.72
C GLY A 593 -19.87 5.64 -5.30
N THR A 594 -20.94 4.87 -5.14
CA THR A 594 -21.67 4.69 -3.88
C THR A 594 -21.63 3.24 -3.38
N PRO A 595 -21.69 3.00 -2.05
CA PRO A 595 -21.49 4.01 -1.01
C PRO A 595 -20.02 4.42 -0.91
N THR A 596 -19.78 5.69 -0.57
CA THR A 596 -18.44 6.13 -0.15
C THR A 596 -18.51 6.79 1.22
N PHE A 597 -17.71 6.28 2.15
CA PHE A 597 -17.68 6.72 3.54
C PHE A 597 -16.50 7.64 3.85
N PHE A 598 -16.75 8.64 4.69
CA PHE A 598 -15.72 9.44 5.35
C PHE A 598 -15.92 9.38 6.86
N ILE A 599 -14.84 9.12 7.61
CA ILE A 599 -14.86 9.07 9.08
C ILE A 599 -13.99 10.21 9.59
N ASN A 600 -14.60 11.20 10.24
CA ASN A 600 -13.95 12.46 10.63
C ASN A 600 -13.19 13.09 9.45
N GLY A 601 -13.81 13.10 8.26
CA GLY A 601 -13.24 13.69 7.05
C GLY A 601 -12.26 12.79 6.29
N LYS A 602 -11.81 11.65 6.84
CA LYS A 602 -10.92 10.71 6.14
C LYS A 602 -11.71 9.72 5.28
N ARG A 603 -11.33 9.53 4.02
CA ARG A 603 -12.00 8.57 3.13
C ARG A 603 -11.71 7.13 3.53
N HIS A 604 -12.74 6.29 3.50
CA HIS A 604 -12.62 4.85 3.63
C HIS A 604 -12.36 4.21 2.25
N TYR A 605 -11.24 3.49 2.12
CA TYR A 605 -10.84 2.78 0.89
C TYR A 605 -10.94 1.25 1.00
N GLY A 606 -11.35 0.74 2.17
CA GLY A 606 -11.49 -0.70 2.42
C GLY A 606 -12.80 -1.26 1.89
N ALA A 607 -12.99 -2.57 2.05
CA ALA A 607 -14.28 -3.20 1.81
C ALA A 607 -15.37 -2.56 2.69
N TYR A 608 -16.60 -2.49 2.17
CA TYR A 608 -17.74 -1.86 2.83
C TYR A 608 -18.43 -2.81 3.83
N ASP A 609 -17.67 -3.74 4.43
CA ASP A 609 -18.21 -4.72 5.36
C ASP A 609 -18.26 -4.19 6.80
N ALA A 610 -19.19 -4.76 7.58
CA ALA A 610 -19.47 -4.37 8.96
C ALA A 610 -18.22 -4.37 9.86
N ALA A 611 -17.32 -5.34 9.69
CA ALA A 611 -16.16 -5.49 10.55
C ALA A 611 -15.13 -4.39 10.28
N THR A 612 -14.90 -4.05 9.01
CA THR A 612 -13.94 -3.02 8.61
C THR A 612 -14.41 -1.63 9.03
N LEU A 613 -15.66 -1.26 8.74
CA LEU A 613 -16.20 0.07 9.08
C LEU A 613 -16.28 0.27 10.60
N THR A 614 -16.71 -0.75 11.34
CA THR A 614 -16.75 -0.72 12.82
C THR A 614 -15.38 -0.51 13.44
N SER A 615 -14.34 -1.16 12.91
CA SER A 615 -12.96 -1.00 13.40
C SER A 615 -12.46 0.45 13.26
N GLU A 616 -12.74 1.08 12.10
CA GLU A 616 -12.34 2.46 11.85
C GLU A 616 -13.09 3.45 12.75
N VAL A 617 -14.40 3.29 12.94
CA VAL A 617 -15.23 4.14 13.85
C VAL A 617 -14.79 3.98 15.31
N ARG A 618 -14.53 2.75 15.79
CA ARG A 618 -13.94 2.52 17.14
C ARG A 618 -12.62 3.25 17.30
N GLY A 619 -11.77 3.17 16.27
CA GLY A 619 -10.51 3.90 16.23
C GLY A 619 -10.72 5.40 16.37
N ALA A 620 -11.65 5.98 15.58
CA ALA A 620 -11.94 7.41 15.56
C ALA A 620 -12.43 7.91 16.92
N ARG A 621 -13.37 7.20 17.55
CA ARG A 621 -13.87 7.53 18.90
C ARG A 621 -12.75 7.54 19.94
N ALA A 622 -11.90 6.51 19.93
CA ALA A 622 -10.78 6.41 20.87
C ALA A 622 -9.82 7.61 20.74
N ARG A 623 -9.60 8.12 19.51
CA ARG A 623 -8.80 9.33 19.26
C ARG A 623 -9.49 10.58 19.80
N ALA A 624 -10.76 10.78 19.44
CA ALA A 624 -11.51 11.97 19.84
C ALA A 624 -11.67 12.09 21.37
N ALA A 625 -11.97 10.98 22.06
CA ALA A 625 -12.03 10.94 23.52
C ALA A 625 -10.69 11.29 24.17
N ALA A 626 -9.58 10.93 23.52
CA ALA A 626 -8.24 11.18 24.02
C ALA A 626 -7.81 12.64 23.78
N LEU A 627 -8.18 13.25 22.66
CA LEU A 627 -8.00 14.68 22.37
C LEU A 627 -8.79 15.57 23.35
N ARG A 628 -10.06 15.23 23.63
CA ARG A 628 -10.90 15.98 24.61
C ARG A 628 -10.27 15.99 26.01
N ARG A 629 -9.73 14.85 26.47
CA ARG A 629 -9.01 14.77 27.77
C ARG A 629 -7.74 15.62 27.78
N GLN A 630 -7.05 15.74 26.65
CA GLN A 630 -5.85 16.56 26.53
C GLN A 630 -6.19 18.06 26.56
N ALA A 631 -7.24 18.49 25.85
CA ALA A 631 -7.73 19.86 25.90
C ALA A 631 -8.15 20.26 27.33
N ALA A 632 -8.86 19.39 28.05
CA ALA A 632 -9.25 19.63 29.44
C ALA A 632 -8.06 19.69 30.42
N ALA A 633 -6.94 19.03 30.10
CA ALA A 633 -5.71 19.05 30.90
C ALA A 633 -4.81 20.26 30.60
N VAL A 634 -5.01 20.94 29.46
CA VAL A 634 -4.29 22.18 29.09
C VAL A 634 -5.06 23.42 29.57
N ALA A 635 -6.38 23.30 29.78
CA ALA A 635 -7.23 24.35 30.33
C ALA A 635 -7.22 24.44 31.88
N ARG A 636 -6.53 23.51 32.55
CA ARG A 636 -6.24 23.53 34.00
C ARG A 636 -4.78 23.88 34.20
#